data_AF-A0A7C5UUW3-F1
#
_entry.id   AF-A0A7C5UUW3-F1
#
_cell.length_a   1.000
_cell.length_b   1.000
_cell.length_c   1.000
_cell.angle_alpha   90.00
_cell.angle_beta   90.00
_cell.angle_gamma   90.00
#
_symmetry.space_group_name_H-M   'P 1'
#
loop_
_entity.id
_entity.type
_entity.pdbx_description
1 polymer ?
#
loop_
_entity_poly.entity_id
_entity_poly.type
_entity_poly.pdbx_seq_one_letter_code
_entity_poly.pdbx_strand_id
1 'polypeptide(L)' 'MENLLLAGLAFIFLGFILILLGLLKQGKIEHGGLILIGPFPIVWGSSKAVVLLVLLMAIIILAFLIWYSIII' A
#
# COMPACT_ATOMS: atom_id res chain seq x y z
N MET A 1 15.19 -18.18 -18.45
CA MET A 1 15.61 -17.72 -17.10
C MET A 1 16.20 -16.32 -17.17
N GLU A 2 17.12 -16.07 -18.10
CA GLU A 2 17.72 -14.75 -18.35
C GLU A 2 16.69 -13.64 -18.64
N ASN A 3 15.71 -13.87 -19.51
CA ASN A 3 14.66 -12.87 -19.81
C ASN A 3 13.83 -12.46 -18.59
N LEU A 4 13.60 -13.38 -17.64
CA LEU A 4 12.87 -13.08 -16.41
C LEU A 4 13.73 -12.24 -15.46
N LEU A 5 15.03 -12.51 -15.42
CA LEU A 5 15.99 -11.76 -14.63
C LEU A 5 16.15 -10.33 -15.16
N LEU A 6 16.22 -10.18 -16.49
CA LEU A 6 16.21 -8.88 -17.18
C LEU A 6 14.92 -8.10 -16.95
N ALA A 7 13.76 -8.76 -17.04
CA ALA A 7 12.47 -8.13 -16.74
C ALA A 7 12.38 -7.68 -15.28
N GLY A 8 12.80 -8.52 -14.34
CA GLY A 8 12.84 -8.18 -12.91
C GLY A 8 13.74 -6.97 -12.65
N LEU A 9 14.92 -6.93 -13.26
CA LEU A 9 15.83 -5.79 -13.16
C LEU A 9 15.19 -4.51 -13.74
N ALA A 10 14.54 -4.60 -14.90
CA ALA A 10 13.84 -3.47 -15.51
C ALA A 10 12.70 -2.93 -14.61
N PHE A 11 11.94 -3.80 -13.93
CA PHE A 11 10.92 -3.38 -12.97
C PHE A 11 11.50 -2.68 -11.75
N ILE A 12 12.64 -3.13 -11.23
CA ILE A 12 13.33 -2.46 -10.11
C ILE A 12 13.76 -1.05 -10.54
N PHE A 13 14.37 -0.90 -11.71
CA PHE A 13 14.76 0.40 -12.24
C PHE A 13 13.54 1.31 -12.48
N LEU A 14 12.45 0.77 -13.01
CA LEU A 14 11.21 1.50 -13.20
C LEU A 14 10.66 2.01 -11.86
N GLY A 15 10.63 1.16 -10.83
CA GLY A 15 10.22 1.55 -9.48
C GLY A 15 11.09 2.68 -8.92
N PHE A 16 12.41 2.58 -9.09
CA PHE A 16 13.34 3.61 -8.64
C PHE A 16 13.12 4.96 -9.35
N ILE A 17 12.93 4.94 -10.68
CA ILE A 17 12.62 6.15 -11.46
C ILE A 17 11.32 6.81 -10.98
N LEU A 18 10.27 6.01 -10.72
CA LEU A 18 9.00 6.52 -10.22
C LEU A 18 9.14 7.19 -8.84
N ILE A 19 9.94 6.62 -7.94
CA ILE A 19 10.22 7.22 -6.63
C ILE A 19 10.95 8.56 -6.80
N LEU A 20 11.98 8.63 -7.66
CA LEU A 20 12.71 9.87 -7.91
C LEU A 20 11.81 10.98 -8.49
N LEU A 21 10.95 10.63 -9.46
CA LEU A 21 9.98 11.57 -10.02
C LEU A 21 8.99 12.07 -8.95
N GLY A 22 8.58 11.18 -8.03
CA GLY A 22 7.75 11.54 -6.88
C GLY A 22 8.43 12.54 -5.94
N LEU A 23 9.72 12.36 -5.65
CA LEU A 23 10.50 13.23 -4.78
C LEU A 23 10.74 14.63 -5.36
N LEU A 24 10.89 14.73 -6.68
CA LEU A 24 11.05 16.03 -7.37
C LEU A 24 9.75 16.86 -7.38
N LYS A 25 8.61 16.22 -7.15
CA LYS A 25 7.31 16.90 -7.16
C LYS A 25 7.09 17.61 -5.82
N GLN A 26 7.16 18.94 -5.81
CA GLN A 26 6.76 19.77 -4.67
C GLN A 26 5.22 19.77 -4.50
N GLY A 27 4.68 18.65 -4.04
CA GLY A 27 3.25 18.50 -3.70
C GLY A 27 3.05 18.46 -2.19
N LYS A 28 1.84 18.80 -1.72
CA LYS A 28 1.42 18.43 -0.36
C LYS A 28 1.43 16.91 -0.26
N ILE A 29 2.28 16.37 0.60
CA ILE A 29 2.32 14.94 0.89
C ILE A 29 1.10 14.62 1.75
N GLU A 30 0.19 13.82 1.19
CA GLU A 30 -0.90 13.26 1.99
C GLU A 30 -0.44 11.92 2.58
N HIS A 31 -0.65 11.74 3.88
CA HIS A 31 -0.19 10.58 4.64
C HIS A 31 -1.30 10.07 5.54
N GLY A 32 -1.26 8.79 5.88
CA GLY A 32 -2.24 8.15 6.73
C GLY A 32 -1.75 6.79 7.18
N GLY A 33 -2.52 6.14 8.03
CA GLY A 33 -2.15 4.86 8.56
C GLY A 33 -3.31 4.12 9.20
N LEU A 34 -3.06 2.85 9.43
CA LEU A 34 -3.99 1.88 9.98
C LEU A 34 -3.30 1.19 11.15
N ILE A 35 -3.94 1.18 12.31
CA ILE A 35 -3.60 0.30 13.44
C ILE A 35 -4.73 -0.71 13.55
N LEU A 36 -4.40 -1.99 13.50
CA LEU A 36 -5.34 -3.08 13.74
C LEU A 36 -5.17 -3.56 15.18
N ILE A 37 -6.15 -3.31 16.04
CA ILE A 37 -6.21 -3.86 17.40
C ILE A 37 -7.21 -5.02 17.36
N GLY A 38 -6.72 -6.23 17.10
CA GLY A 38 -7.59 -7.36 16.74
C GLY A 38 -8.37 -7.05 15.44
N PRO A 39 -9.64 -7.46 15.31
CA PRO A 39 -10.44 -7.19 14.12
C PRO A 39 -10.95 -5.74 14.04
N PHE A 40 -10.55 -4.85 14.98
CA PHE A 40 -10.98 -3.46 15.01
C PHE A 40 -9.92 -2.53 14.37
N PRO A 41 -10.21 -1.96 13.19
CA PRO A 41 -9.31 -1.03 12.52
C PRO A 41 -9.45 0.40 13.05
N ILE A 42 -8.32 1.04 13.35
CA ILE A 42 -8.20 2.47 13.63
C ILE A 42 -7.51 3.13 12.44
N VAL A 43 -8.26 3.92 11.68
CA VAL A 43 -7.78 4.60 10.46
C VAL A 43 -7.57 6.08 10.73
N TRP A 44 -6.43 6.63 10.30
CA TRP A 44 -6.18 8.06 10.27
C TRP A 44 -5.58 8.49 8.93
N GLY A 45 -5.77 9.76 8.57
CA GLY A 45 -5.23 10.32 7.34
C GLY A 45 -5.27 11.84 7.33
N SER A 46 -4.34 12.44 6.59
CA SER A 46 -4.20 13.90 6.43
C SER A 46 -5.25 14.50 5.49
N SER A 47 -5.96 13.67 4.72
CA SER A 47 -7.01 14.07 3.80
C SER A 47 -8.13 13.03 3.77
N LYS A 48 -9.32 13.45 3.30
CA LYS A 48 -10.44 12.52 3.08
C LYS A 48 -10.08 11.41 2.08
N ALA A 49 -9.29 11.74 1.06
CA ALA A 49 -8.86 10.79 0.05
C ALA A 49 -7.96 9.70 0.65
N VAL A 50 -6.99 10.09 1.50
CA VAL A 50 -6.13 9.13 2.19
C VAL A 50 -6.90 8.29 3.20
N VAL A 51 -7.81 8.89 3.97
CA VAL A 51 -8.66 8.13 4.90
C VAL A 51 -9.47 7.06 4.14
N LEU A 52 -10.05 7.41 2.99
CA LEU A 52 -10.79 6.45 2.16
C LEU A 52 -9.87 5.32 1.65
N LEU A 53 -8.68 5.65 1.16
CA LEU A 53 -7.70 4.67 0.68
C LEU A 53 -7.28 3.69 1.79
N VAL A 54 -6.92 4.22 2.96
CA VAL A 54 -6.46 3.42 4.09
C VAL A 54 -7.60 2.56 4.65
N LEU A 55 -8.83 3.08 4.69
CA LEU A 55 -10.01 2.30 5.07
C LEU A 55 -10.24 1.13 4.10
N LEU A 56 -10.09 1.36 2.80
CA LEU A 56 -10.25 0.32 1.78
C LEU A 56 -9.17 -0.76 1.92
N MET A 57 -7.92 -0.38 2.21
CA MET A 57 -6.86 -1.32 2.60
C MET A 57 -7.21 -2.10 3.87
N ALA A 58 -7.77 -1.44 4.89
CA ALA A 58 -8.16 -2.11 6.14
C ALA A 58 -9.21 -3.20 5.89
N ILE A 59 -10.21 -2.92 5.05
CA ILE A 59 -11.24 -3.89 4.67
C ILE A 59 -10.63 -5.09 3.94
N ILE A 60 -9.71 -4.86 3.00
CA ILE A 60 -9.03 -5.94 2.27
C ILE A 60 -8.23 -6.83 3.24
N ILE A 61 -7.47 -6.23 4.16
CA ILE A 61 -6.69 -6.96 5.16
C ILE A 61 -7.60 -7.77 6.09
N LEU A 62 -8.70 -7.18 6.57
CA LEU A 62 -9.67 -7.87 7.41
C LEU A 62 -10.37 -9.00 6.67
N ALA A 63 -10.77 -8.80 5.42
CA ALA A 63 -11.36 -9.85 4.59
C ALA A 63 -10.38 -11.02 4.42
N PHE A 64 -9.11 -10.73 4.16
CA PHE A 64 -8.07 -11.75 4.06
C PHE A 64 -7.82 -12.47 5.40
N LEU A 65 -7.80 -11.74 6.52
CA LEU A 65 -7.61 -12.32 7.86
C LEU A 65 -8.77 -13.24 8.25
N ILE A 66 -10.00 -12.81 8.00
CA ILE A 66 -11.21 -13.60 8.25
C ILE A 66 -11.19 -14.85 7.37
N TRP A 67 -10.91 -14.69 6.08
CA TRP A 67 -10.79 -15.81 5.14
C TRP A 67 -9.75 -16.82 5.60
N TYR A 68 -8.57 -16.35 5.99
CA TYR A 68 -7.49 -17.18 6.53
C TYR A 68 -7.93 -17.93 7.79
N SER A 69 -8.62 -17.26 8.72
CA SER A 69 -9.11 -17.87 9.96
C SER A 69 -10.23 -18.90 9.80
N ILE A 70 -10.89 -18.93 8.64
CA ILE A 70 -11.95 -19.90 8.34
C ILE A 70 -11.36 -21.18 7.72
N ILE A 71 -10.27 -21.04 6.96
CA ILE A 71 -9.69 -22.14 6.18
C ILE A 71 -8.73 -22.99 7.00
N ILE A 72 -8.01 -22.37 7.94
CA ILE A 72 -6.99 -23.00 8.78
C ILE A 72 -7.52 -23.07 10.20
#